data_AF-A0A965E4D3-F1
#
_entry.id   AF-A0A965E4D3-F1
#
_cell.length_a   1.000
_cell.length_b   1.000
_cell.length_c   1.000
_cell.angle_alpha   90.00
_cell.angle_beta   90.00
_cell.angle_gamma   90.00
#
_symmetry.space_group_name_H-M   'P 1'
#
loop_
_entity.id
_entity.type
_entity.pdbx_description
1 polymer ?
#
loop_
_entity_poly.entity_id
_entity_poly.type
_entity_poly.pdbx_seq_one_letter_code
_entity_poly.pdbx_strand_id
1 'polypeptide(L)'
;MAVAIPTSIDEVTAQWMSDATGWNLSAVRNELIGVGVGVSSAVYRSHLTGTGCPSTVIVKMPALDPNAVFTSTVLRMYIREVKFFKSLAKDVPFRVSKSYYGEVNEETSQFAMVVEDLGNLRIIDQVKGMSIADARRAVDGLAAMHAKWWGKGDALAADGTTISLGDPIYPAVVPLV
;
A
#
# COMPACT_ATOMS: atom_id res chain seq x y z
N MET A 1 16.92 -12.43 11.18
CA MET A 1 17.11 -12.50 9.72
C MET A 1 15.89 -11.88 9.06
N ALA A 2 16.04 -11.18 7.94
CA ALA A 2 14.88 -10.66 7.22
C ALA A 2 14.08 -11.84 6.64
N VAL A 3 12.77 -11.82 6.84
CA VAL A 3 11.86 -12.83 6.26
C VAL A 3 11.85 -12.66 4.74
N ALA A 4 11.95 -13.78 4.02
CA ALA A 4 11.92 -13.77 2.56
C ALA A 4 10.64 -13.11 2.05
N ILE A 5 10.78 -12.29 1.00
CA ILE A 5 9.61 -11.72 0.31
C ILE A 5 8.93 -12.88 -0.44
N PRO A 6 7.62 -13.10 -0.25
CA PRO A 6 6.90 -14.15 -0.97
C PRO A 6 6.78 -13.79 -2.46
N THR A 7 6.83 -14.79 -3.33
CA THR A 7 6.67 -14.65 -4.78
C THR A 7 5.21 -14.80 -5.21
N SER A 8 4.40 -15.49 -4.41
CA SER A 8 2.97 -15.71 -4.64
C SER A 8 2.19 -15.71 -3.33
N ILE A 9 0.86 -15.63 -3.42
CA ILE A 9 -0.01 -15.66 -2.24
C ILE A 9 0.02 -17.01 -1.50
N ASP A 10 0.40 -18.10 -2.18
CA ASP A 10 0.49 -19.43 -1.58
C ASP A 10 1.68 -19.53 -0.60
N GLU A 11 2.69 -18.68 -0.77
CA GLU A 11 3.82 -18.56 0.15
C GLU A 11 3.47 -17.72 1.40
N VAL A 12 2.36 -16.98 1.38
CA VAL A 12 1.82 -16.22 2.53
C VAL A 12 1.08 -17.18 3.47
N THR A 13 1.86 -18.06 4.09
CA THR A 13 1.41 -19.06 5.06
C THR A 13 1.30 -18.49 6.47
N ALA A 14 0.71 -19.24 7.40
CA ALA A 14 0.69 -18.87 8.81
C ALA A 14 2.10 -18.73 9.41
N GLN A 15 3.05 -19.59 8.98
CA GLN A 15 4.45 -19.50 9.40
C GLN A 15 5.09 -18.21 8.89
N TRP A 16 4.98 -17.94 7.58
CA TRP A 16 5.54 -16.72 7.00
C TRP A 16 4.96 -15.45 7.66
N MET A 17 3.64 -15.40 7.86
CA MET A 17 2.98 -14.25 8.49
C MET A 17 3.41 -14.09 9.96
N SER A 18 3.62 -15.18 10.69
CA SER A 18 4.15 -15.15 12.07
C SER A 18 5.57 -14.59 12.08
N ASP A 19 6.44 -15.07 11.19
CA ASP A 19 7.82 -14.57 11.08
C ASP A 19 7.86 -13.09 10.69
N ALA A 20 6.97 -12.66 9.78
CA ALA A 20 6.93 -11.29 9.26
C ALA A 20 6.42 -10.27 10.28
N THR A 21 5.53 -10.67 11.18
CA THR A 21 4.79 -9.75 12.09
C THR A 21 5.11 -9.95 13.57
N GLY A 22 5.70 -11.08 13.94
CA GLY A 22 5.91 -11.49 15.32
C GLY A 22 4.65 -12.03 16.03
N TRP A 23 3.55 -12.25 15.31
CA TRP A 23 2.34 -12.85 15.86
C TRP A 23 2.45 -14.38 15.94
N ASN A 24 1.58 -15.00 16.75
CA ASN A 24 1.50 -16.45 16.86
C ASN A 24 0.25 -16.96 16.11
N LEU A 25 0.42 -17.37 14.85
CA LEU A 25 -0.67 -17.79 13.98
C LEU A 25 -0.67 -19.30 13.76
N SER A 26 -1.85 -19.90 13.85
CA SER A 26 -2.08 -21.31 13.51
C SER A 26 -2.67 -21.51 12.11
N ALA A 27 -3.36 -20.50 11.58
CA ALA A 27 -3.90 -20.54 10.23
C ALA A 27 -4.03 -19.15 9.61
N VAL A 28 -3.91 -19.10 8.28
CA VAL A 28 -4.18 -17.93 7.45
C VAL A 28 -5.03 -18.38 6.27
N ARG A 29 -6.10 -17.64 5.98
CA ARG A 29 -6.88 -17.81 4.74
C ARG A 29 -6.84 -16.52 3.94
N ASN A 30 -6.25 -16.57 2.77
CA ASN A 30 -6.12 -15.43 1.86
C ASN A 30 -7.34 -15.34 0.94
N GLU A 31 -7.97 -14.18 0.87
CA GLU A 31 -9.12 -13.88 0.01
C GLU A 31 -8.77 -12.72 -0.91
N LEU A 32 -8.71 -12.97 -2.22
CA LEU A 32 -8.46 -11.93 -3.21
C LEU A 32 -9.64 -10.95 -3.24
N ILE A 33 -9.35 -9.66 -3.12
CA ILE A 33 -10.33 -8.56 -3.16
C ILE A 33 -9.88 -7.47 -4.13
N GLY A 34 -10.78 -6.55 -4.48
CA GLY A 34 -10.44 -5.38 -5.30
C GLY A 34 -10.16 -5.69 -6.79
N VAL A 35 -10.48 -6.90 -7.24
CA VAL A 35 -10.39 -7.29 -8.66
C VAL A 35 -11.29 -6.39 -9.50
N GLY A 36 -10.78 -5.89 -10.63
CA GLY A 36 -11.53 -5.06 -11.57
C GLY A 36 -11.72 -3.59 -11.16
N VAL A 37 -11.12 -3.15 -10.05
CA VAL A 37 -11.23 -1.76 -9.56
C VAL A 37 -9.98 -0.93 -9.92
N GLY A 38 -9.10 -1.43 -10.79
CA GLY A 38 -7.92 -0.70 -11.26
C GLY A 38 -6.82 -0.54 -10.21
N VAL A 39 -6.63 -1.53 -9.34
CA VAL A 39 -5.58 -1.51 -8.31
C VAL A 39 -4.19 -1.79 -8.92
N SER A 40 -3.19 -1.00 -8.51
CA SER A 40 -1.78 -1.16 -8.92
C SER A 40 -1.09 -2.41 -8.34
N SER A 41 -1.77 -3.15 -7.45
CA SER A 41 -1.27 -4.32 -6.73
C SER A 41 -2.40 -5.33 -6.57
N ALA A 42 -2.09 -6.63 -6.50
CA ALA A 42 -3.06 -7.60 -6.01
C ALA A 42 -3.28 -7.37 -4.51
N VAL A 43 -4.54 -7.34 -4.08
CA VAL A 43 -4.93 -7.05 -2.70
C VAL A 43 -5.68 -8.24 -2.14
N TYR A 44 -5.19 -8.78 -1.03
CA TYR A 44 -5.80 -9.93 -0.36
C TYR A 44 -6.23 -9.51 1.04
N ARG A 45 -7.45 -9.86 1.43
CA ARG A 45 -7.83 -9.90 2.83
C ARG A 45 -7.39 -11.24 3.41
N SER A 46 -6.42 -11.21 4.31
CA SER A 46 -5.96 -12.40 5.02
C SER A 46 -6.71 -12.52 6.34
N HIS A 47 -7.48 -13.58 6.48
CA HIS A 47 -8.19 -13.94 7.71
C HIS A 47 -7.23 -14.74 8.59
N LEU A 48 -7.02 -14.28 9.81
CA LEU A 48 -5.99 -14.81 10.72
C LEU A 48 -6.64 -15.61 11.85
N THR A 49 -6.05 -16.76 12.18
CA THR A 49 -6.38 -17.53 13.38
C THR A 49 -5.12 -17.66 14.23
N GLY A 50 -5.17 -17.19 15.48
CA GLY A 50 -4.01 -17.16 16.35
C GLY A 50 -4.19 -16.28 17.59
N THR A 51 -3.08 -15.92 18.22
CA THR A 51 -3.03 -15.04 19.39
C THR A 51 -2.10 -13.85 19.15
N GLY A 52 -2.42 -12.70 19.74
CA GLY A 52 -1.64 -11.47 19.57
C GLY A 52 -1.78 -10.81 18.18
N CYS A 53 -2.72 -11.26 17.35
CA CYS A 53 -2.97 -10.77 16.00
C CYS A 53 -4.38 -10.14 15.86
N PRO A 54 -4.61 -9.27 14.85
CA PRO A 54 -5.96 -8.89 14.45
C PRO A 54 -6.71 -10.07 13.80
N SER A 55 -8.04 -9.94 13.64
CA SER A 55 -8.85 -10.94 12.92
C SER A 55 -8.54 -10.97 11.43
N THR A 56 -8.23 -9.81 10.85
CA THR A 56 -7.90 -9.66 9.43
C THR A 56 -6.79 -8.63 9.23
N VAL A 57 -6.04 -8.81 8.15
CA VAL A 57 -5.09 -7.83 7.59
C VAL A 57 -5.25 -7.78 6.09
N ILE A 58 -4.70 -6.74 5.48
CA ILE A 58 -4.55 -6.66 4.03
C ILE A 58 -3.12 -7.03 3.65
N VAL A 59 -2.98 -8.00 2.76
CA VAL A 59 -1.73 -8.36 2.11
C VAL A 59 -1.75 -7.76 0.71
N LYS A 60 -0.72 -6.99 0.38
CA LYS A 60 -0.49 -6.47 -0.97
C LYS A 60 0.71 -7.16 -1.60
N MET A 61 0.56 -7.53 -2.85
CA MET A 61 1.58 -8.16 -3.70
C MET A 61 1.52 -7.53 -5.11
N PRO A 62 2.50 -7.78 -6.00
CA PRO A 62 2.41 -7.32 -7.38
C PRO A 62 1.06 -7.66 -8.01
N ALA A 63 0.59 -6.80 -8.92
CA ALA A 63 -0.66 -7.02 -9.64
C ALA A 63 -0.69 -8.37 -10.38
N LEU A 64 -1.88 -8.92 -10.59
CA LEU A 64 -2.07 -10.14 -11.38
C LEU A 64 -1.94 -9.89 -12.90
N ASP A 65 -2.21 -8.65 -13.33
CA ASP A 65 -2.05 -8.22 -14.73
C ASP A 65 -0.59 -7.77 -14.99
N PRO A 66 0.15 -8.41 -15.92
CA PRO A 66 1.50 -8.01 -16.28
C PRO A 66 1.64 -6.55 -16.72
N ASN A 67 0.60 -5.95 -17.34
CA ASN A 67 0.64 -4.53 -17.74
C ASN A 67 0.61 -3.60 -16.52
N ALA A 68 -0.17 -3.96 -15.50
CA ALA A 68 -0.20 -3.25 -14.23
C ALA A 68 1.11 -3.45 -13.45
N VAL A 69 1.72 -4.64 -13.51
CA VAL A 69 3.06 -4.88 -12.96
C VAL A 69 4.09 -4.00 -13.64
N PHE A 70 4.14 -3.98 -14.99
CA PHE A 70 5.05 -3.14 -15.75
C PHE A 70 4.92 -1.66 -15.37
N THR A 71 3.69 -1.13 -15.40
CA THR A 71 3.40 0.25 -15.02
C THR A 71 3.86 0.56 -13.60
N SER A 72 3.56 -0.33 -12.65
CA SER A 72 3.90 -0.14 -11.24
C SER A 72 5.40 -0.22 -10.99
N THR A 73 6.12 -1.07 -11.72
CA THR A 73 7.57 -1.18 -11.68
C THR A 73 8.22 0.09 -12.23
N VAL A 74 7.82 0.53 -13.43
CA VAL A 74 8.40 1.71 -14.09
C VAL A 74 8.15 2.98 -13.26
N LEU A 75 6.97 3.13 -12.67
CA LEU A 75 6.63 4.25 -11.79
C LEU A 75 7.05 4.03 -10.32
N ARG A 76 7.83 2.98 -10.05
CA ARG A 76 8.36 2.57 -8.74
C ARG A 76 7.31 2.57 -7.62
N MET A 77 6.06 2.20 -7.93
CA MET A 77 4.93 2.29 -7.01
C MET A 77 5.13 1.44 -5.76
N TYR A 78 5.60 0.19 -5.92
CA TYR A 78 5.86 -0.73 -4.80
C TYR A 78 6.95 -0.18 -3.87
N ILE A 79 8.04 0.34 -4.44
CA ILE A 79 9.15 0.93 -3.69
C ILE A 79 8.66 2.14 -2.89
N ARG A 80 7.87 3.01 -3.52
CA ARG A 80 7.33 4.20 -2.87
C ARG A 80 6.35 3.86 -1.77
N GLU A 81 5.53 2.82 -1.92
CA GLU A 81 4.61 2.39 -0.87
C GLU A 81 5.37 1.87 0.36
N VAL A 82 6.37 1.00 0.17
CA VAL A 82 7.22 0.52 1.28
C VAL A 82 7.96 1.68 1.95
N LYS A 83 8.58 2.57 1.16
CA LYS A 83 9.29 3.74 1.69
C LYS A 83 8.35 4.67 2.46
N PHE A 84 7.15 4.92 1.95
CA PHE A 84 6.15 5.74 2.64
C PHE A 84 5.85 5.21 4.04
N PHE A 85 5.59 3.90 4.18
CA PHE A 85 5.33 3.31 5.50
C PHE A 85 6.57 3.28 6.40
N LYS A 86 7.77 3.11 5.84
CA LYS A 86 9.03 3.12 6.61
C LYS A 86 9.46 4.51 7.08
N SER A 87 9.09 5.60 6.38
CA SER A 87 9.59 6.95 6.67
C SER A 87 8.49 7.99 6.95
N LEU A 88 7.54 8.17 6.03
CA LEU A 88 6.63 9.31 6.02
C LEU A 88 5.32 9.06 6.78
N ALA A 89 4.86 7.81 6.91
CA ALA A 89 3.55 7.47 7.46
C ALA A 89 3.33 8.05 8.88
N LYS A 90 4.36 8.06 9.72
CA LYS A 90 4.31 8.63 11.08
C LYS A 90 4.12 10.15 11.12
N ASP A 91 4.45 10.82 10.02
CA ASP A 91 4.44 12.28 9.88
C ASP A 91 3.16 12.80 9.23
N VAL A 92 2.28 11.90 8.77
CA VAL A 92 1.00 12.23 8.16
C VAL A 92 0.07 12.85 9.20
N PRO A 93 -0.55 14.02 8.91
CA PRO A 93 -1.36 14.76 9.87
C PRO A 93 -2.77 14.18 10.08
N PHE A 94 -2.99 12.93 9.69
CA PHE A 94 -4.23 12.20 9.86
C PHE A 94 -3.92 10.70 9.96
N ARG A 95 -4.91 9.92 10.39
CA ARG A 95 -4.76 8.47 10.54
C ARG A 95 -4.46 7.82 9.19
N VAL A 96 -3.37 7.06 9.16
CA VAL A 96 -3.04 6.09 8.11
C VAL A 96 -3.21 4.67 8.66
N SER A 97 -3.33 3.67 7.78
CA SER A 97 -3.31 2.27 8.20
C SER A 97 -1.97 1.94 8.89
N LYS A 98 -1.98 1.02 9.85
CA LYS A 98 -0.72 0.49 10.37
C LYS A 98 -0.06 -0.39 9.31
N SER A 99 1.26 -0.37 9.24
CA SER A 99 2.06 -1.37 8.52
C SER A 99 2.67 -2.32 9.54
N TYR A 100 2.47 -3.62 9.32
CA TYR A 100 3.02 -4.70 10.15
C TYR A 100 4.25 -5.32 9.50
N TYR A 101 4.32 -5.28 8.17
CA TYR A 101 5.45 -5.71 7.36
C TYR A 101 5.44 -4.94 6.04
N GLY A 102 6.62 -4.69 5.49
CA GLY A 102 6.75 -4.14 4.14
C GLY A 102 8.16 -4.26 3.62
N GLU A 103 8.35 -5.07 2.59
CA GLU A 103 9.63 -5.26 1.92
C GLU A 103 9.45 -5.29 0.41
N VAL A 104 10.50 -4.83 -0.27
CA VAL A 104 10.57 -4.74 -1.72
C VAL A 104 12.01 -5.02 -2.17
N ASN A 105 12.15 -5.83 -3.20
CA ASN A 105 13.40 -5.94 -3.94
C ASN A 105 13.38 -4.87 -5.04
N GLU A 106 14.26 -3.87 -4.94
CA GLU A 106 14.27 -2.75 -5.89
C GLU A 106 14.70 -3.17 -7.31
N GLU A 107 15.41 -4.28 -7.47
CA GLU A 107 15.86 -4.78 -8.77
C GLU A 107 14.79 -5.61 -9.47
N THR A 108 14.10 -6.49 -8.73
CA THR A 108 13.12 -7.42 -9.30
C THR A 108 11.68 -6.93 -9.18
N SER A 109 11.44 -5.85 -8.42
CA SER A 109 10.10 -5.38 -8.03
C SER A 109 9.26 -6.43 -7.29
N GLN A 110 9.90 -7.49 -6.77
CA GLN A 110 9.26 -8.40 -5.84
C GLN A 110 8.87 -7.62 -4.58
N PHE A 111 7.63 -7.75 -4.14
CA PHE A 111 7.06 -6.88 -3.12
C PHE A 111 6.04 -7.63 -2.28
N ALA A 112 6.06 -7.37 -0.98
CA ALA A 112 4.96 -7.77 -0.10
C ALA A 112 4.78 -6.76 1.02
N MET A 113 3.52 -6.44 1.32
CA MET A 113 3.16 -5.61 2.46
C MET A 113 2.00 -6.23 3.23
N VAL A 114 2.08 -6.14 4.56
CA VAL A 114 0.99 -6.50 5.47
C VAL A 114 0.57 -5.23 6.19
N VAL A 115 -0.67 -4.80 5.98
CA VAL A 115 -1.21 -3.57 6.54
C VAL A 115 -2.56 -3.81 7.24
N GLU A 116 -2.94 -2.88 8.11
CA GLU A 116 -4.22 -2.90 8.82
C GLU A 116 -5.41 -3.00 7.84
N ASP A 117 -6.33 -3.92 8.12
CA ASP A 117 -7.61 -3.98 7.44
C ASP A 117 -8.57 -2.93 8.03
N LEU A 118 -8.90 -1.93 7.20
CA LEU A 118 -9.83 -0.86 7.52
C LEU A 118 -11.26 -1.18 7.03
N GLY A 119 -11.55 -2.44 6.72
CA GLY A 119 -12.85 -2.88 6.18
C GLY A 119 -14.06 -2.62 7.09
N ASN A 120 -13.83 -2.28 8.36
CA ASN A 120 -14.88 -1.81 9.27
C ASN A 120 -15.29 -0.34 9.04
N LEU A 121 -14.55 0.40 8.23
CA LEU A 121 -14.87 1.79 7.86
C LEU A 121 -15.84 1.83 6.68
N ARG A 122 -16.59 2.93 6.58
CA ARG A 122 -17.48 3.19 5.45
C ARG A 122 -16.66 3.47 4.19
N ILE A 123 -16.88 2.66 3.15
CA ILE A 123 -16.32 2.87 1.81
C ILE A 123 -17.18 3.90 1.05
N ILE A 124 -16.53 4.82 0.35
CA ILE A 124 -17.19 5.77 -0.54
C ILE A 124 -17.37 5.14 -1.92
N ASP A 125 -18.58 5.27 -2.46
CA ASP A 125 -18.92 4.83 -3.83
C ASP A 125 -18.38 5.87 -4.83
N GLN A 126 -17.49 5.45 -5.72
CA GLN A 126 -16.84 6.32 -6.71
C GLN A 126 -17.79 6.85 -7.80
N VAL A 127 -18.94 6.19 -8.02
CA VAL A 127 -19.94 6.60 -9.02
C VAL A 127 -20.96 7.54 -8.39
N LYS A 128 -21.44 7.23 -7.19
CA LYS A 128 -22.40 8.10 -6.47
C LYS A 128 -21.72 9.31 -5.83
N GLY A 129 -20.44 9.21 -5.52
CA GLY A 129 -19.68 10.23 -4.81
C GLY A 129 -19.90 10.21 -3.30
N MET A 130 -19.47 11.29 -2.64
CA MET A 130 -19.53 11.45 -1.19
C MET A 130 -20.42 12.63 -0.77
N SER A 131 -20.82 12.67 0.51
CA SER A 131 -21.55 13.80 1.06
C SER A 131 -20.68 15.06 1.14
N ILE A 132 -21.29 16.25 1.18
CA ILE A 132 -20.55 17.52 1.40
C ILE A 132 -19.76 17.48 2.72
N ALA A 133 -20.31 16.83 3.75
CA ALA A 133 -19.62 16.69 5.04
C ALA A 133 -18.37 15.80 4.94
N ASP A 134 -18.41 14.74 4.13
CA ASP A 134 -17.22 13.93 3.82
C ASP A 134 -16.20 14.72 3.02
N ALA A 135 -16.65 15.44 1.99
CA ALA A 135 -15.78 16.25 1.14
C ALA A 135 -15.02 17.31 1.96
N ARG A 136 -15.70 17.99 2.89
CA ARG A 136 -15.04 18.94 3.80
C ARG A 136 -13.94 18.28 4.62
N ARG A 137 -14.21 17.13 5.26
CA ARG A 137 -13.20 16.39 6.02
C ARG A 137 -12.02 15.95 5.15
N ALA A 138 -12.28 15.49 3.93
CA ALA A 138 -11.24 15.10 2.99
C ALA A 138 -10.35 16.29 2.60
N VAL A 139 -10.96 17.45 2.28
CA VAL A 139 -10.26 18.68 1.94
C VAL A 139 -9.43 19.21 3.12
N ASP A 140 -9.95 19.16 4.35
CA ASP A 140 -9.18 19.55 5.55
C ASP A 140 -7.94 18.66 5.74
N GLY A 141 -8.08 17.35 5.52
CA GLY A 141 -6.96 16.41 5.56
C GLY A 141 -5.92 16.70 4.47
N LEU A 142 -6.36 16.93 3.23
CA LEU A 142 -5.48 17.31 2.12
C LEU A 142 -4.75 18.62 2.41
N ALA A 143 -5.43 19.64 2.93
CA ALA A 143 -4.83 20.92 3.29
C ALA A 143 -3.75 20.75 4.37
N ALA A 144 -4.00 19.94 5.41
CA ALA A 144 -3.01 19.64 6.44
C ALA A 144 -1.78 18.91 5.86
N MET A 145 -2.00 17.94 4.96
CA MET A 145 -0.92 17.22 4.28
C MET A 145 -0.09 18.16 3.40
N HIS A 146 -0.72 19.01 2.58
CA HIS A 146 -0.02 20.01 1.80
C HIS A 146 0.79 20.96 2.70
N ALA A 147 0.22 21.45 3.81
CA ALA A 147 0.93 22.33 4.73
C ALA A 147 2.15 21.66 5.37
N LYS A 148 2.07 20.38 5.76
CA LYS A 148 3.18 19.62 6.38
C LYS A 148 4.41 19.53 5.47
N TRP A 149 4.18 19.30 4.17
CA TRP A 149 5.22 19.04 3.18
C TRP A 149 5.43 20.17 2.16
N TRP A 150 4.78 21.32 2.33
CA TRP A 150 4.98 22.49 1.48
C TRP A 150 6.46 22.88 1.41
N GLY A 151 6.98 23.03 0.18
CA GLY A 151 8.39 23.36 -0.05
C GLY A 151 9.40 22.26 0.31
N LYS A 152 8.96 21.04 0.64
CA LYS A 152 9.84 19.91 1.00
C LYS A 152 9.82 18.76 -0.02
N GLY A 153 9.00 18.89 -1.07
CA GLY A 153 8.82 17.84 -2.09
C GLY A 153 10.10 17.53 -2.86
N ASP A 154 10.86 18.56 -3.25
CA ASP A 154 12.06 18.38 -4.10
C ASP A 154 13.13 17.50 -3.44
N ALA A 155 13.35 17.66 -2.13
CA ALA A 155 14.29 16.82 -1.37
C ALA A 155 13.83 15.35 -1.33
N LEU A 156 12.53 15.11 -1.12
CA LEU A 156 11.94 13.77 -1.13
C LEU A 156 11.91 13.14 -2.53
N ALA A 157 11.93 13.94 -3.59
CA ALA A 157 12.06 13.44 -4.95
C ALA A 157 13.52 13.09 -5.26
N ALA A 158 14.46 13.94 -4.85
CA ALA A 158 15.89 13.74 -5.07
C ALA A 158 16.43 12.47 -4.39
N ASP A 159 15.90 12.10 -3.21
CA ASP A 159 16.28 10.86 -2.52
C ASP A 159 15.45 9.62 -2.95
N GLY A 160 14.52 9.80 -3.89
CA GLY A 160 13.68 8.74 -4.43
C GLY A 160 12.65 8.19 -3.43
N THR A 161 12.29 8.94 -2.38
CA THR A 161 11.14 8.65 -1.51
C THR A 161 9.83 8.89 -2.26
N THR A 162 9.79 9.91 -3.10
CA THR A 162 8.67 10.25 -3.98
C THR A 162 9.13 10.38 -5.43
N ILE A 163 8.20 10.45 -6.36
CA ILE A 163 8.48 10.80 -7.76
C ILE A 163 7.60 12.00 -8.09
N SER A 164 8.19 13.03 -8.66
CA SER A 164 7.46 14.21 -9.13
C SER A 164 6.55 13.84 -10.30
N LEU A 165 5.34 14.38 -10.34
CA LEU A 165 4.47 14.26 -11.51
C LEU A 165 5.06 14.94 -12.76
N GLY A 166 6.01 15.86 -12.57
CA GLY A 166 6.78 16.46 -13.66
C GLY A 166 7.96 15.62 -14.13
N ASP A 167 8.25 14.47 -13.51
CA ASP A 167 9.27 13.54 -14.00
C ASP A 167 8.85 13.03 -15.39
N PRO A 168 9.75 13.06 -16.41
CA PRO A 168 9.42 12.62 -17.76
C PRO A 168 8.84 11.21 -17.87
N ILE A 169 9.10 10.33 -16.89
CA ILE A 169 8.55 8.98 -16.87
C ILE A 169 7.02 8.96 -16.71
N TYR A 170 6.46 9.94 -15.99
CA TYR A 170 5.02 10.00 -15.74
C TYR A 170 4.18 10.20 -17.01
N PRO A 171 4.38 11.26 -17.81
CA PRO A 171 3.62 11.45 -19.05
C PRO A 171 3.96 10.39 -20.11
N ALA A 172 5.10 9.71 -20.01
CA ALA A 172 5.45 8.62 -20.92
C ALA A 172 4.67 7.33 -20.66
N VAL A 173 4.27 7.07 -19.41
CA VAL A 173 3.61 5.82 -18.98
C VAL A 173 2.12 6.01 -18.71
N VAL A 174 1.73 7.19 -18.22
CA VAL A 174 0.33 7.56 -17.95
C VAL A 174 -0.03 8.70 -18.89
N PRO A 175 -0.73 8.44 -20.00
CA PRO A 175 -1.15 9.50 -20.91
C PRO A 175 -1.96 10.54 -20.16
N LEU A 176 -1.54 11.80 -20.26
CA LEU A 176 -2.33 12.93 -19.76
C LEU A 176 -3.66 12.93 -20.52
N VAL A 177 -4.76 12.74 -19.78
CA VAL A 177 -6.13 12.98 -20.26
C VAL A 177 -6.47 14.47 -20.17
#